data_AF-A0A7D7ZYI7-F1
#
_entry.id   AF-A0A7D7ZYI7-F1
#
_cell.length_a   1.000
_cell.length_b   1.000
_cell.length_c   1.000
_cell.angle_alpha   90.00
_cell.angle_beta   90.00
_cell.angle_gamma   90.00
#
_symmetry.space_group_name_H-M   'P 1'
#
loop_
_entity.id
_entity.type
_entity.pdbx_description
1 polymer ?
#
loop_
_entity_poly.entity_id
_entity_poly.type
_entity_poly.pdbx_seq_one_letter_code
_entity_poly.pdbx_strand_id
1 'polypeptide(L)'
;MKLETSNTDQLIYENEILQLTVLGGIKLEGLDRMRVTLKVQLQESSRPPVRHNLDLYNDTQLEKFIRKCAERLEIGTSIIAASLSKLTEELEKYRLQEIKKRTEDLKVKVKQLTKSEIDKAVEFLSNPKLLESTNKLIGQSGVVGEEINRQVMYLIFTQRKQEQPLHVISLGSSGTGKTHLQEKVGELIPEEDRLSLTSLSENSFYYFGKQELKHKVILIEDLDGVENALYPLRELQTKKRIVKLVPLKRANSQEPKTKCMVVEGPVCVAGCTTKEHIYEDNANRSFLLYLDESEQQDQKIMDYQRQLSAGKIDMYKQKEVQEFLQNVQRVLKPIRVINPYAEQLVLPKTVFKPRRTNNHYLQFIEAITFYYQYQREKHYNKETGEEYIEVSIEDIENANTLLKGILLRKSDELTGNCRNYLELLKAYLKSKKKQQFTALEIRKQLRLPKTTQWRYHKQLMDSYLIKKIADKKTKINHLEITNEKEYKELEAQIQTVLDDCLNNIKRSIVPKRSKTKMEQSTTTKRAS
;
A
#
# COMPACT_ATOMS: atom_id res chain seq x y z
N MET A 1 -4.50 49.55 -14.42
CA MET A 1 -5.83 48.93 -14.24
C MET A 1 -5.61 47.44 -14.09
N LYS A 2 -6.08 46.84 -13.00
CA LYS A 2 -5.95 45.41 -12.72
C LYS A 2 -7.31 44.90 -12.24
N LEU A 3 -7.61 43.64 -12.52
CA LEU A 3 -8.75 42.96 -11.93
C LEU A 3 -8.46 42.71 -10.44
N GLU A 4 -9.31 43.25 -9.57
CA GLU A 4 -9.29 42.92 -8.15
C GLU A 4 -9.92 41.54 -7.93
N THR A 5 -9.16 40.67 -7.27
CA THR A 5 -9.45 39.23 -7.10
C THR A 5 -9.49 38.83 -5.62
N SER A 6 -9.63 39.80 -4.71
CA SER A 6 -9.67 39.58 -3.26
C SER A 6 -10.87 38.74 -2.81
N ASN A 7 -11.96 38.74 -3.58
CA ASN A 7 -13.14 37.91 -3.35
C ASN A 7 -13.46 37.08 -4.61
N THR A 8 -13.46 35.76 -4.49
CA THR A 8 -13.75 34.84 -5.61
C THR A 8 -15.18 34.95 -6.13
N ASP A 9 -16.11 35.42 -5.29
CA ASP A 9 -17.52 35.61 -5.65
C ASP A 9 -17.80 37.01 -6.23
N GLN A 10 -16.81 37.91 -6.19
CA GLN A 10 -16.93 39.28 -6.68
C GLN A 10 -15.61 39.76 -7.29
N LEU A 11 -15.52 39.74 -8.62
CA LEU A 11 -14.35 40.23 -9.35
C LEU A 11 -14.63 41.65 -9.85
N ILE A 12 -13.75 42.60 -9.54
CA ILE A 12 -13.94 44.01 -9.85
C ILE A 12 -12.85 44.46 -10.82
N TYR A 13 -13.26 45.02 -11.95
CA TYR A 13 -12.36 45.67 -12.90
C TYR A 13 -12.74 47.14 -13.01
N GLU A 14 -11.77 48.00 -12.76
CA GLU A 14 -11.94 49.45 -12.78
C GLU A 14 -11.04 50.11 -13.81
N ASN A 15 -11.63 51.03 -14.55
CA ASN A 15 -10.92 51.98 -15.39
C ASN A 15 -11.34 53.41 -15.04
N GLU A 16 -10.75 54.41 -15.71
CA GLU A 16 -10.99 55.85 -15.44
C GLU A 16 -12.45 56.28 -15.57
N ILE A 17 -13.32 55.49 -16.20
CA ILE A 17 -14.70 55.88 -16.54
C ILE A 17 -15.72 54.91 -15.92
N LEU A 18 -15.44 53.62 -15.94
CA LEU A 18 -16.34 52.52 -15.63
C LEU A 18 -15.76 51.59 -14.57
N GLN A 19 -16.63 51.16 -13.67
CA GLN A 19 -16.44 50.02 -12.79
C GLN A 19 -17.31 48.85 -13.27
N LEU A 20 -16.65 47.76 -13.63
CA LEU A 20 -17.25 46.51 -14.07
C LEU A 20 -17.11 45.47 -12.94
N THR A 21 -18.22 44.94 -12.45
CA THR A 21 -18.22 43.91 -11.40
C THR A 21 -18.83 42.62 -11.93
N VAL A 22 -18.09 41.52 -11.85
CA VAL A 22 -18.60 40.16 -12.09
C VAL A 22 -19.14 39.62 -10.77
N LEU A 23 -20.45 39.37 -10.74
CA LEU A 23 -21.16 38.84 -9.58
C LEU A 23 -21.28 37.30 -9.67
N GLY A 24 -20.89 36.61 -8.60
CA GLY A 24 -20.91 35.15 -8.51
C GLY A 24 -19.71 34.45 -9.15
N GLY A 25 -18.64 35.19 -9.43
CA GLY A 25 -17.40 34.66 -10.02
C GLY A 25 -17.57 34.12 -11.45
N ILE A 26 -16.60 33.31 -11.88
CA ILE A 26 -16.59 32.65 -13.19
C ILE A 26 -16.49 31.13 -13.03
N LYS A 27 -17.14 30.39 -13.93
CA LYS A 27 -16.96 28.93 -13.98
C LYS A 27 -15.58 28.58 -14.51
N LEU A 28 -14.86 27.73 -13.80
CA LEU A 28 -13.53 27.27 -14.23
C LEU A 28 -13.62 26.18 -15.33
N GLU A 29 -14.72 25.44 -15.42
CA GLU A 29 -14.96 24.36 -16.39
C GLU A 29 -15.63 24.85 -17.69
N GLY A 30 -15.33 24.21 -18.83
CA GLY A 30 -15.89 24.57 -20.15
C GLY A 30 -15.29 25.86 -20.70
N LEU A 31 -14.07 25.76 -21.26
CA LEU A 31 -13.29 26.89 -21.78
C LEU A 31 -13.89 27.55 -23.03
N ASP A 32 -14.91 26.92 -23.61
CA ASP A 32 -15.65 27.34 -24.79
C ASP A 32 -16.69 28.44 -24.51
N ARG A 33 -16.96 28.75 -23.24
CA ARG A 33 -17.96 29.75 -22.82
C ARG A 33 -17.52 30.55 -21.59
N MET A 34 -17.99 31.79 -21.48
CA MET A 34 -17.74 32.68 -20.35
C MET A 34 -19.05 33.36 -19.91
N ARG A 35 -19.93 32.57 -19.30
CA ARG A 35 -21.18 33.07 -18.72
C ARG A 35 -20.93 33.79 -17.40
N VAL A 36 -21.35 35.05 -17.35
CA VAL A 36 -21.14 35.94 -16.20
C VAL A 36 -22.36 36.81 -15.95
N THR A 37 -22.56 37.19 -14.68
CA THR A 37 -23.49 38.27 -14.34
C THR A 37 -22.69 39.54 -14.14
N LEU A 38 -22.80 40.49 -15.07
CA LEU A 38 -22.06 41.75 -15.05
C LEU A 38 -22.91 42.88 -14.49
N LYS A 39 -22.29 43.67 -13.61
CA LYS A 39 -22.78 44.97 -13.14
C LYS A 39 -21.84 46.05 -13.69
N VAL A 40 -22.39 47.01 -14.42
CA VAL A 40 -21.64 48.12 -15.04
C VAL A 40 -22.11 49.42 -14.42
N GLN A 41 -21.18 50.23 -13.91
CA GLN A 41 -21.46 51.53 -13.33
C GLN A 41 -20.38 52.56 -13.67
N LEU A 42 -20.76 53.83 -13.68
CA LEU A 42 -19.85 54.97 -13.79
C LEU A 42 -19.22 55.26 -12.42
N GLN A 43 -17.95 55.63 -12.36
CA GLN A 43 -17.27 55.90 -11.07
C GLN A 43 -17.79 57.16 -10.37
N GLU A 44 -18.21 58.18 -11.13
CA GLU A 44 -18.62 59.49 -10.58
C GLU A 44 -20.01 59.94 -11.08
N SER A 45 -20.99 59.02 -11.14
CA SER A 45 -22.35 59.35 -11.61
C SER A 45 -23.45 58.83 -10.69
N SER A 46 -24.53 59.59 -10.59
CA SER A 46 -25.79 59.23 -9.93
C SER A 46 -26.66 58.27 -10.74
N ARG A 47 -26.22 57.86 -11.94
CA ARG A 47 -26.97 56.94 -12.81
C ARG A 47 -26.99 55.51 -12.23
N PRO A 48 -28.13 54.82 -12.29
CA PRO A 48 -28.25 53.48 -11.73
C PRO A 48 -27.39 52.47 -12.53
N PRO A 49 -26.75 51.51 -11.85
CA PRO A 49 -25.91 50.52 -12.50
C PRO A 49 -26.74 49.57 -13.38
N VAL A 50 -26.18 49.16 -14.51
CA VAL A 50 -26.79 48.17 -15.40
C VAL A 50 -26.33 46.77 -14.98
N ARG A 51 -27.28 45.86 -14.77
CA ARG A 51 -27.00 44.45 -14.44
C ARG A 51 -27.53 43.53 -15.54
N HIS A 52 -26.72 42.59 -15.99
CA HIS A 52 -27.17 41.59 -16.97
C HIS A 52 -26.35 40.30 -16.89
N ASN A 53 -27.01 39.18 -17.20
CA ASN A 53 -26.36 37.89 -17.37
C ASN A 53 -26.14 37.66 -18.86
N LEU A 54 -24.90 37.41 -19.27
CA LEU A 54 -24.53 37.16 -20.65
C LEU A 54 -23.33 36.22 -20.74
N ASP A 55 -23.12 35.67 -21.92
CA ASP A 55 -21.89 35.00 -22.30
C ASP A 55 -20.95 35.99 -22.99
N LEU A 56 -19.78 36.26 -22.39
CA LEU A 56 -18.80 37.22 -22.92
C LEU A 56 -18.20 36.79 -24.27
N TYR A 57 -18.28 35.51 -24.63
CA TYR A 57 -17.83 34.99 -25.93
C TYR A 57 -18.92 35.01 -27.00
N ASN A 58 -20.15 35.44 -26.67
CA ASN A 58 -21.24 35.54 -27.63
C ASN A 58 -21.39 36.99 -28.11
N ASP A 59 -20.88 37.27 -29.31
CA ASP A 59 -20.89 38.61 -29.91
C ASP A 59 -22.29 39.23 -29.99
N THR A 60 -23.31 38.45 -30.33
CA THR A 60 -24.69 38.95 -30.44
C THR A 60 -25.24 39.40 -29.08
N GLN A 61 -24.93 38.68 -28.00
CA GLN A 61 -25.32 39.09 -26.65
C GLN A 61 -24.50 40.29 -26.18
N LEU A 62 -23.20 40.29 -26.47
CA LEU A 62 -22.28 41.36 -26.11
C LEU A 62 -22.68 42.69 -26.78
N GLU A 63 -22.97 42.70 -28.08
CA GLU A 63 -23.42 43.90 -28.80
C GLU A 63 -24.72 44.46 -28.23
N LYS A 64 -25.72 43.60 -27.97
CA LYS A 64 -26.98 44.01 -27.35
C LYS A 64 -26.76 44.62 -25.97
N PHE A 65 -25.85 44.05 -25.20
CA PHE A 65 -25.50 44.55 -23.87
C PHE A 65 -24.74 45.89 -23.94
N ILE A 66 -23.81 46.05 -24.88
CA ILE A 66 -23.08 47.31 -25.12
C ILE A 66 -24.06 48.43 -25.46
N ARG A 67 -25.00 48.20 -26.39
CA ARG A 67 -26.02 49.20 -26.76
C ARG A 67 -26.88 49.60 -25.56
N LYS A 68 -27.34 48.61 -24.79
CA LYS A 68 -28.14 48.84 -23.57
C LYS A 68 -27.38 49.63 -22.50
N CYS A 69 -26.08 49.40 -22.34
CA CYS A 69 -25.24 50.15 -21.42
C CYS A 69 -24.97 51.56 -21.95
N ALA A 70 -24.71 51.72 -23.24
CA ALA A 70 -24.50 53.02 -23.89
C ALA A 70 -25.73 53.93 -23.75
N GLU A 71 -26.94 53.39 -23.96
CA GLU A 71 -28.20 54.14 -23.80
C GLU A 71 -28.45 54.56 -22.35
N ARG A 72 -28.22 53.67 -21.37
CA ARG A 72 -28.53 53.95 -19.96
C ARG A 72 -27.48 54.80 -19.25
N LEU A 73 -26.23 54.68 -19.65
CA LEU A 73 -25.11 55.40 -19.05
C LEU A 73 -24.72 56.65 -19.87
N GLU A 74 -25.28 56.82 -21.07
CA GLU A 74 -24.96 57.86 -22.07
C GLU A 74 -23.47 57.95 -22.38
N ILE A 75 -22.85 56.80 -22.67
CA ILE A 75 -21.43 56.68 -23.02
C ILE A 75 -21.31 56.08 -24.41
N GLY A 76 -20.28 56.46 -25.16
CA GLY A 76 -19.96 55.86 -26.45
C GLY A 76 -19.81 54.34 -26.38
N THR A 77 -20.40 53.64 -27.34
CA THR A 77 -20.34 52.17 -27.46
C THR A 77 -18.90 51.65 -27.56
N SER A 78 -18.01 52.42 -28.19
CA SER A 78 -16.57 52.13 -28.33
C SER A 78 -15.85 52.04 -26.98
N ILE A 79 -16.18 52.90 -26.02
CA ILE A 79 -15.56 52.91 -24.68
C ILE A 79 -15.99 51.67 -23.90
N ILE A 80 -17.28 51.32 -23.95
CA ILE A 80 -17.83 50.14 -23.27
C ILE A 80 -17.26 48.86 -23.91
N ALA A 81 -17.19 48.79 -25.24
CA ALA A 81 -16.62 47.65 -25.95
C ALA A 81 -15.14 47.42 -25.59
N ALA A 82 -14.33 48.49 -25.58
CA ALA A 82 -12.93 48.41 -25.17
C ALA A 82 -12.76 47.98 -23.71
N SER A 83 -13.66 48.45 -22.82
CA SER A 83 -13.64 48.10 -21.40
C SER A 83 -14.02 46.63 -21.17
N LEU A 84 -15.05 46.13 -21.88
CA LEU A 84 -15.46 44.73 -21.82
C LEU A 84 -14.39 43.81 -22.41
N SER A 85 -13.76 44.19 -23.52
CA SER A 85 -12.66 43.40 -24.12
C SER A 85 -11.49 43.23 -23.14
N LYS A 86 -11.07 44.31 -22.47
CA LYS A 86 -10.02 44.24 -21.43
C LYS A 86 -10.43 43.40 -20.23
N LEU A 87 -11.69 43.53 -19.78
CA LEU A 87 -12.23 42.68 -18.72
C LEU A 87 -12.16 41.20 -19.11
N THR A 88 -12.58 40.84 -20.33
CA THR A 88 -12.53 39.46 -20.82
C THR A 88 -11.11 38.91 -20.80
N GLU A 89 -10.12 39.68 -21.26
CA GLU A 89 -8.71 39.28 -21.23
C GLU A 89 -8.20 39.02 -19.79
N GLU A 90 -8.54 39.91 -18.85
CA GLU A 90 -8.15 39.73 -17.44
C GLU A 90 -8.88 38.57 -16.77
N LEU A 91 -10.15 38.32 -17.11
CA LEU A 91 -10.89 37.14 -16.65
C LEU A 91 -10.31 35.84 -17.21
N GLU A 92 -9.85 35.82 -18.46
CA GLU A 92 -9.14 34.68 -19.05
C GLU A 92 -7.83 34.38 -18.32
N LYS A 93 -7.02 35.42 -18.06
CA LYS A 93 -5.78 35.28 -17.27
C LYS A 93 -6.08 34.75 -15.88
N TYR A 94 -7.06 35.32 -15.18
CA TYR A 94 -7.49 34.86 -13.86
C TYR A 94 -7.97 33.40 -13.90
N ARG A 95 -8.82 33.03 -14.87
CA ARG A 95 -9.31 31.66 -15.05
C ARG A 95 -8.18 30.66 -15.22
N LEU A 96 -7.20 30.98 -16.06
CA LEU A 96 -6.03 30.13 -16.30
C LEU A 96 -5.14 30.02 -15.05
N GLN A 97 -4.97 31.11 -14.30
CA GLN A 97 -4.21 31.11 -13.05
C GLN A 97 -4.91 30.28 -11.97
N GLU A 98 -6.22 30.42 -11.79
CA GLU A 98 -6.98 29.64 -10.81
C GLU A 98 -7.05 28.15 -11.18
N ILE A 99 -7.17 27.81 -12.46
CA ILE A 99 -7.04 26.41 -12.91
C ILE A 99 -5.66 25.86 -12.56
N LYS A 100 -4.59 26.63 -12.80
CA LYS A 100 -3.22 26.22 -12.43
C LYS A 100 -3.07 26.06 -10.92
N LYS A 101 -3.51 27.04 -10.11
CA LYS A 101 -3.49 26.96 -8.64
C LYS A 101 -4.27 25.78 -8.12
N ARG A 102 -5.52 25.54 -8.56
CA ARG A 102 -6.29 24.35 -8.17
C ARG A 102 -5.56 23.06 -8.51
N THR A 103 -4.91 23.02 -9.67
CA THR A 103 -4.11 21.86 -10.09
C THR A 103 -2.85 21.70 -9.24
N GLU A 104 -2.27 22.79 -8.75
CA GLU A 104 -1.09 22.79 -7.87
C GLU A 104 -1.44 22.50 -6.40
N ASP A 105 -2.56 23.01 -5.89
CA ASP A 105 -3.08 22.75 -4.55
C ASP A 105 -3.54 21.29 -4.38
N LEU A 106 -4.01 20.67 -5.47
CA LEU A 106 -4.33 19.24 -5.51
C LEU A 106 -3.07 18.35 -5.60
N LYS A 107 -1.90 18.90 -5.95
CA LYS A 107 -0.66 18.11 -5.94
C LYS A 107 -0.17 18.01 -4.50
N VAL A 108 -0.01 16.78 -4.02
CA VAL A 108 0.53 16.50 -2.69
C VAL A 108 1.92 17.15 -2.57
N LYS A 109 2.09 18.07 -1.62
CA LYS A 109 3.36 18.76 -1.37
C LYS A 109 4.37 17.74 -0.86
N VAL A 110 5.40 17.44 -1.66
CA VAL A 110 6.50 16.56 -1.26
C VAL A 110 7.37 17.30 -0.24
N LYS A 111 7.56 16.71 0.94
CA LYS A 111 8.43 17.28 1.98
C LYS A 111 9.88 17.24 1.50
N GLN A 112 10.53 18.40 1.42
CA GLN A 112 11.98 18.47 1.21
C GLN A 112 12.69 18.31 2.56
N LEU A 113 13.55 17.30 2.67
CA LEU A 113 14.30 17.04 3.88
C LEU A 113 15.43 18.07 4.05
N THR A 114 15.66 18.48 5.29
CA THR A 114 16.85 19.23 5.68
C THR A 114 18.09 18.31 5.70
N LYS A 115 19.30 18.88 5.59
CA LYS A 115 20.54 18.09 5.67
C LYS A 115 20.63 17.27 6.96
N SER A 116 20.28 17.88 8.10
CA SER A 116 20.29 17.19 9.39
C SER A 116 19.30 16.00 9.45
N GLU A 117 18.11 16.12 8.85
CA GLU A 117 17.17 15.00 8.76
C GLU A 117 17.69 13.87 7.85
N ILE A 118 18.36 14.22 6.75
CA ILE A 118 19.00 13.24 5.87
C ILE A 118 20.10 12.50 6.62
N ASP A 119 21.01 13.23 7.28
CA ASP A 119 22.15 12.65 7.99
C ASP A 119 21.68 11.68 9.09
N LYS A 120 20.68 12.08 9.90
CA LYS A 120 20.08 11.21 10.93
C LYS A 120 19.46 9.94 10.35
N ALA A 121 18.75 10.06 9.22
CA ALA A 121 18.13 8.92 8.55
C ALA A 121 19.16 7.97 7.93
N VAL A 122 20.23 8.50 7.33
CA VAL A 122 21.34 7.71 6.78
C VAL A 122 22.13 7.02 7.89
N GLU A 123 22.42 7.72 8.99
CA GLU A 123 23.07 7.15 10.17
C GLU A 123 22.27 5.96 10.71
N PHE A 124 20.95 6.12 10.83
CA PHE A 124 20.06 5.04 11.24
C PHE A 124 20.07 3.86 10.27
N LEU A 125 19.99 4.11 8.95
CA LEU A 125 20.05 3.07 7.92
C LEU A 125 21.41 2.35 7.89
N SER A 126 22.46 2.96 8.43
CA SER A 126 23.81 2.38 8.50
C SER A 126 24.05 1.55 9.78
N ASN A 127 23.07 1.46 10.68
CA ASN A 127 23.19 0.74 11.95
C ASN A 127 23.24 -0.80 11.74
N PRO A 128 24.20 -1.53 12.32
CA PRO A 128 24.31 -2.99 12.17
C PRO A 128 23.04 -3.76 12.58
N LYS A 129 22.29 -3.26 13.58
CA LYS A 129 21.03 -3.88 14.04
C LYS A 129 19.81 -3.16 13.48
N LEU A 130 19.83 -2.89 12.18
CA LEU A 130 18.81 -2.09 11.50
C LEU A 130 17.39 -2.66 11.71
N LEU A 131 17.16 -3.93 11.38
CA LEU A 131 15.85 -4.55 11.51
C LEU A 131 15.29 -4.53 12.95
N GLU A 132 16.11 -4.87 13.95
CA GLU A 132 15.70 -4.80 15.37
C GLU A 132 15.34 -3.37 15.78
N SER A 133 16.17 -2.40 15.38
CA SER A 133 15.98 -0.98 15.69
C SER A 133 14.73 -0.41 15.02
N THR A 134 14.49 -0.77 13.76
CA THR A 134 13.28 -0.40 13.01
C THR A 134 12.05 -0.97 13.69
N ASN A 135 12.07 -2.26 14.05
CA ASN A 135 10.92 -2.90 14.69
C ASN A 135 10.60 -2.22 16.05
N LYS A 136 11.63 -1.85 16.82
CA LYS A 136 11.46 -1.08 18.06
C LYS A 136 10.83 0.30 17.81
N LEU A 137 11.27 1.03 16.78
CA LEU A 137 10.69 2.32 16.42
C LEU A 137 9.24 2.20 15.93
N ILE A 138 8.91 1.16 15.15
CA ILE A 138 7.52 0.86 14.75
C ILE A 138 6.64 0.62 16.00
N GLY A 139 7.17 -0.06 17.02
CA GLY A 139 6.47 -0.19 18.30
C GLY A 139 6.25 1.15 19.00
N GLN A 140 7.28 2.00 19.00
CA GLN A 140 7.25 3.33 19.64
C GLN A 140 6.34 4.32 18.90
N SER A 141 6.10 4.15 17.60
CA SER A 141 5.15 4.96 16.83
C SER A 141 3.68 4.60 17.10
N GLY A 142 3.41 3.60 17.95
CA GLY A 142 2.06 3.23 18.38
C GLY A 142 1.50 1.93 17.79
N VAL A 143 2.31 1.12 17.08
CA VAL A 143 1.88 -0.22 16.65
C VAL A 143 2.13 -1.23 17.76
N VAL A 144 1.09 -1.72 18.42
CA VAL A 144 1.22 -2.61 19.58
C VAL A 144 1.28 -4.08 19.18
N GLY A 145 2.33 -4.79 19.61
CA GLY A 145 2.51 -6.20 19.29
C GLY A 145 2.70 -6.44 17.80
N GLU A 146 2.24 -7.61 17.30
CA GLU A 146 2.35 -7.99 15.87
C GLU A 146 3.78 -7.83 15.31
N GLU A 147 4.79 -8.14 16.12
CA GLU A 147 6.18 -7.71 15.88
C GLU A 147 6.74 -8.21 14.54
N ILE A 148 6.41 -9.44 14.15
CA ILE A 148 6.81 -10.01 12.85
C ILE A 148 5.96 -9.40 11.73
N ASN A 149 4.64 -9.38 11.89
CA ASN A 149 3.70 -8.93 10.85
C ASN A 149 3.90 -7.44 10.50
N ARG A 150 4.07 -6.56 11.50
CA ARG A 150 4.33 -5.13 11.28
C ARG A 150 5.65 -4.88 10.58
N GLN A 151 6.68 -5.68 10.88
CA GLN A 151 8.00 -5.57 10.27
C GLN A 151 7.99 -6.05 8.81
N VAL A 152 7.37 -7.21 8.54
CA VAL A 152 7.17 -7.71 7.18
C VAL A 152 6.38 -6.70 6.34
N MET A 153 5.28 -6.16 6.88
CA MET A 153 4.46 -5.17 6.20
C MET A 153 5.23 -3.89 5.89
N TYR A 154 6.02 -3.38 6.84
CA TYR A 154 6.86 -2.20 6.63
C TYR A 154 7.90 -2.42 5.51
N LEU A 155 8.56 -3.58 5.47
CA LEU A 155 9.53 -3.92 4.42
C LEU A 155 8.87 -4.03 3.04
N ILE A 156 7.70 -4.65 2.95
CA ILE A 156 6.90 -4.72 1.71
C ILE A 156 6.55 -3.31 1.21
N PHE A 157 6.07 -2.43 2.10
CA PHE A 157 5.72 -1.05 1.73
C PHE A 157 6.94 -0.23 1.30
N THR A 158 8.09 -0.49 1.91
CA THR A 158 9.36 0.15 1.57
C THR A 158 9.77 -0.18 0.14
N GLN A 159 9.55 -1.42 -0.28
CA GLN A 159 9.95 -1.93 -1.58
C GLN A 159 9.09 -1.40 -2.76
N ARG A 160 8.06 -0.57 -2.50
CA ARG A 160 7.30 0.19 -3.53
C ARG A 160 8.16 0.99 -4.51
N LYS A 161 9.36 1.40 -4.08
CA LYS A 161 10.32 2.18 -4.88
C LYS A 161 11.04 1.35 -5.95
N GLN A 162 10.94 0.02 -5.86
CA GLN A 162 11.49 -0.92 -6.85
C GLN A 162 10.59 -1.09 -8.05
N GLU A 163 11.12 -1.70 -9.11
CA GLU A 163 10.35 -2.01 -10.31
C GLU A 163 9.30 -3.09 -10.11
N GLN A 164 9.53 -4.03 -9.18
CA GLN A 164 8.61 -5.14 -8.89
C GLN A 164 8.13 -5.12 -7.42
N PRO A 165 7.25 -4.17 -7.03
CA PRO A 165 6.73 -4.10 -5.69
C PRO A 165 6.02 -5.37 -5.24
N LEU A 166 6.20 -5.70 -3.96
CA LEU A 166 5.45 -6.73 -3.26
C LEU A 166 4.06 -6.21 -2.85
N HIS A 167 3.16 -7.14 -2.56
CA HIS A 167 1.80 -6.85 -2.13
C HIS A 167 1.48 -7.63 -0.86
N VAL A 168 0.56 -7.12 -0.05
CA VAL A 168 0.20 -7.74 1.23
C VAL A 168 -1.31 -7.78 1.40
N ILE A 169 -1.80 -8.88 1.96
CA ILE A 169 -3.19 -9.02 2.37
C ILE A 169 -3.22 -9.49 3.81
N SER A 170 -3.86 -8.71 4.67
CA SER A 170 -4.06 -9.01 6.08
C SER A 170 -5.35 -9.82 6.25
N LEU A 171 -5.22 -11.00 6.86
CA LEU A 171 -6.28 -11.98 7.11
C LEU A 171 -6.52 -12.13 8.61
N GLY A 172 -7.78 -12.28 8.99
CA GLY A 172 -8.17 -12.41 10.38
C GLY A 172 -9.65 -12.12 10.59
N SER A 173 -10.17 -12.52 11.75
CA SER A 173 -11.58 -12.36 12.11
C SER A 173 -11.98 -10.88 12.22
N SER A 174 -13.28 -10.58 12.12
CA SER A 174 -13.73 -9.19 12.36
C SER A 174 -13.35 -8.75 13.78
N GLY A 175 -12.88 -7.51 13.94
CA GLY A 175 -12.48 -6.95 15.23
C GLY A 175 -11.05 -7.24 15.69
N THR A 176 -10.26 -8.03 14.96
CA THR A 176 -8.88 -8.40 15.36
C THR A 176 -7.82 -7.32 15.09
N GLY A 177 -8.23 -6.13 14.65
CA GLY A 177 -7.30 -5.02 14.39
C GLY A 177 -6.58 -5.03 13.03
N LYS A 178 -7.05 -5.80 12.04
CA LYS A 178 -6.48 -5.84 10.67
C LYS A 178 -6.25 -4.45 10.06
N THR A 179 -7.33 -3.68 10.01
CA THR A 179 -7.32 -2.33 9.44
C THR A 179 -6.39 -1.42 10.25
N HIS A 180 -6.41 -1.56 11.58
CA HIS A 180 -5.54 -0.79 12.47
C HIS A 180 -4.04 -1.06 12.22
N LEU A 181 -3.64 -2.33 12.10
CA LEU A 181 -2.25 -2.69 11.78
C LEU A 181 -1.82 -2.08 10.44
N GLN A 182 -2.65 -2.24 9.40
CA GLN A 182 -2.37 -1.72 8.06
C GLN A 182 -2.29 -0.20 8.03
N GLU A 183 -3.23 0.50 8.67
CA GLU A 183 -3.24 1.96 8.75
C GLU A 183 -2.01 2.48 9.50
N LYS A 184 -1.70 1.92 10.67
CA LYS A 184 -0.59 2.40 11.51
C LYS A 184 0.77 2.13 10.89
N VAL A 185 0.95 1.01 10.20
CA VAL A 185 2.18 0.79 9.41
C VAL A 185 2.19 1.67 8.15
N GLY A 186 1.04 1.90 7.53
CA GLY A 186 0.88 2.82 6.40
C GLY A 186 1.16 4.28 6.76
N GLU A 187 0.94 4.69 8.00
CA GLU A 187 1.30 5.99 8.58
C GLU A 187 2.81 6.23 8.66
N LEU A 188 3.62 5.18 8.58
CA LEU A 188 5.08 5.26 8.53
C LEU A 188 5.61 5.53 7.12
N ILE A 189 4.73 5.44 6.11
CA ILE A 189 5.04 5.79 4.73
C ILE A 189 4.72 7.27 4.52
N PRO A 190 5.58 8.03 3.81
CA PRO A 190 5.34 9.42 3.46
C PRO A 190 3.93 9.64 2.88
N GLU A 191 3.28 10.74 3.25
CA GLU A 191 1.90 11.03 2.81
C GLU A 191 1.78 11.14 1.29
N GLU A 192 2.82 11.67 0.64
CA GLU A 192 2.95 11.75 -0.81
C GLU A 192 2.99 10.36 -1.50
N ASP A 193 3.46 9.34 -0.79
CA ASP A 193 3.70 7.99 -1.29
C ASP A 193 2.61 6.98 -0.86
N ARG A 194 1.55 7.42 -0.15
CA ARG A 194 0.44 6.55 0.28
C ARG A 194 -0.90 7.03 -0.28
N LEU A 195 -1.81 6.08 -0.50
CA LEU A 195 -3.17 6.33 -0.94
C LEU A 195 -4.11 5.40 -0.17
N SER A 196 -4.90 5.95 0.76
CA SER A 196 -5.88 5.19 1.53
C SER A 196 -7.24 5.23 0.86
N LEU A 197 -7.85 4.06 0.64
CA LEU A 197 -9.08 3.89 -0.13
C LEU A 197 -10.08 3.07 0.69
N THR A 198 -11.26 3.65 0.90
CA THR A 198 -12.42 3.02 1.55
C THR A 198 -13.31 2.31 0.54
N SER A 199 -13.52 2.93 -0.63
CA SER A 199 -14.35 2.40 -1.72
C SER A 199 -13.86 2.91 -3.07
N LEU A 200 -14.00 2.10 -4.12
CA LEU A 200 -13.60 2.44 -5.49
C LEU A 200 -14.58 1.86 -6.49
N SER A 201 -14.97 2.68 -7.46
CA SER A 201 -15.62 2.17 -8.68
C SER A 201 -14.57 1.60 -9.62
N GLU A 202 -14.95 0.61 -10.46
CA GLU A 202 -14.05 0.02 -11.47
C GLU A 202 -13.37 1.09 -12.35
N ASN A 203 -14.09 2.16 -12.69
CA ASN A 203 -13.62 3.21 -13.59
C ASN A 203 -12.68 4.22 -12.92
N SER A 204 -12.71 4.35 -11.60
CA SER A 204 -11.94 5.37 -10.87
C SER A 204 -10.44 5.28 -11.14
N PHE A 205 -9.89 4.06 -11.23
CA PHE A 205 -8.47 3.83 -11.49
C PHE A 205 -7.98 4.42 -12.81
N TYR A 206 -8.83 4.56 -13.81
CA TYR A 206 -8.45 5.07 -15.13
C TYR A 206 -8.47 6.60 -15.21
N TYR A 207 -8.97 7.29 -14.19
CA TYR A 207 -9.01 8.74 -14.13
C TYR A 207 -7.82 9.36 -13.38
N PHE A 208 -7.00 8.55 -12.72
CA PHE A 208 -5.72 9.01 -12.16
C PHE A 208 -4.79 9.50 -13.28
N GLY A 209 -3.93 10.46 -12.94
CA GLY A 209 -2.86 10.92 -13.81
C GLY A 209 -1.91 9.78 -14.17
N LYS A 210 -1.26 9.88 -15.33
CA LYS A 210 -0.44 8.82 -15.92
C LYS A 210 0.59 8.22 -14.95
N GLN A 211 1.22 9.03 -14.10
CA GLN A 211 2.23 8.59 -13.13
C GLN A 211 1.79 8.81 -11.68
N GLU A 212 0.52 9.12 -11.45
CA GLU A 212 0.03 9.51 -10.14
C GLU A 212 0.09 8.36 -9.12
N LEU A 213 -0.04 7.12 -9.57
CA LEU A 213 0.06 5.94 -8.71
C LEU A 213 1.48 5.37 -8.60
N LYS A 214 2.44 5.89 -9.39
CA LYS A 214 3.78 5.32 -9.46
C LYS A 214 4.50 5.42 -8.11
N HIS A 215 5.05 4.30 -7.64
CA HIS A 215 5.72 4.15 -6.34
C HIS A 215 4.84 4.46 -5.12
N LYS A 216 3.51 4.37 -5.26
CA LYS A 216 2.57 4.55 -4.14
C LYS A 216 2.19 3.22 -3.48
N VAL A 217 1.91 3.29 -2.18
CA VAL A 217 1.24 2.23 -1.41
C VAL A 217 -0.25 2.52 -1.40
N ILE A 218 -1.03 1.65 -2.03
CA ILE A 218 -2.48 1.68 -2.03
C ILE A 218 -2.96 0.85 -0.84
N LEU A 219 -3.54 1.51 0.16
CA LEU A 219 -4.10 0.88 1.35
C LEU A 219 -5.61 0.74 1.16
N ILE A 220 -6.11 -0.49 1.08
CA ILE A 220 -7.52 -0.81 0.96
C ILE A 220 -8.01 -1.32 2.32
N GLU A 221 -8.91 -0.58 2.94
CA GLU A 221 -9.41 -0.91 4.29
C GLU A 221 -10.18 -2.24 4.34
N ASP A 222 -11.01 -2.51 3.32
CA ASP A 222 -11.69 -3.78 3.13
C ASP A 222 -11.73 -4.13 1.64
N LEU A 223 -11.15 -5.27 1.27
CA LEU A 223 -11.17 -5.76 -0.11
C LEU A 223 -12.58 -6.07 -0.60
N ASP A 224 -13.52 -6.37 0.30
CA ASP A 224 -14.92 -6.60 -0.05
C ASP A 224 -15.60 -5.33 -0.59
N GLY A 225 -15.17 -4.14 -0.14
CA GLY A 225 -15.65 -2.85 -0.63
C GLY A 225 -15.13 -2.47 -2.02
N VAL A 226 -14.16 -3.23 -2.55
CA VAL A 226 -13.44 -2.95 -3.80
C VAL A 226 -13.57 -4.10 -4.81
N GLU A 227 -14.49 -5.04 -4.59
CA GLU A 227 -14.67 -6.25 -5.40
C GLU A 227 -14.76 -5.94 -6.91
N ASN A 228 -15.51 -4.90 -7.28
CA ASN A 228 -15.67 -4.46 -8.67
C ASN A 228 -14.41 -3.83 -9.30
N ALA A 229 -13.42 -3.43 -8.50
CA ALA A 229 -12.17 -2.83 -8.97
C ALA A 229 -10.93 -3.72 -8.77
N LEU A 230 -11.13 -5.00 -8.42
CA LEU A 230 -10.05 -5.98 -8.27
C LEU A 230 -9.32 -6.28 -9.59
N TYR A 231 -10.01 -6.23 -10.73
CA TYR A 231 -9.40 -6.50 -12.03
C TYR A 231 -8.34 -5.43 -12.40
N PRO A 232 -8.64 -4.11 -12.40
CA PRO A 232 -7.62 -3.08 -12.58
C PRO A 232 -6.44 -3.20 -11.61
N LEU A 233 -6.71 -3.52 -10.33
CA LEU A 233 -5.65 -3.75 -9.33
C LEU A 233 -4.74 -4.90 -9.74
N ARG A 234 -5.29 -6.06 -10.13
CA ARG A 234 -4.51 -7.23 -10.56
C ARG A 234 -3.64 -6.94 -11.78
N GLU A 235 -4.15 -6.14 -12.72
CA GLU A 235 -3.38 -5.70 -13.88
C GLU A 235 -2.26 -4.73 -13.50
N LEU A 236 -2.49 -3.81 -12.55
CA LEU A 236 -1.43 -2.96 -11.99
C LEU A 236 -0.35 -3.78 -11.26
N GLN A 237 -0.73 -4.79 -10.49
CA GLN A 237 0.20 -5.69 -9.80
C GLN A 237 1.06 -6.48 -10.80
N THR A 238 0.46 -7.00 -11.87
CA THR A 238 1.16 -7.92 -12.80
C THR A 238 1.86 -7.18 -13.94
N LYS A 239 1.20 -6.23 -14.58
CA LYS A 239 1.70 -5.53 -15.78
C LYS A 239 2.27 -4.14 -15.49
N LYS A 240 2.11 -3.64 -14.25
CA LYS A 240 2.58 -2.30 -13.82
C LYS A 240 1.99 -1.15 -14.65
N ARG A 241 0.90 -1.40 -15.38
CA ARG A 241 0.15 -0.39 -16.13
C ARG A 241 -1.25 -0.88 -16.44
N ILE A 242 -2.20 0.05 -16.48
CA ILE A 242 -3.56 -0.20 -16.96
C ILE A 242 -3.90 0.78 -18.07
N VAL A 243 -4.68 0.30 -19.03
CA VAL A 243 -5.08 1.07 -20.21
C VAL A 243 -6.57 0.88 -20.44
N LYS A 244 -7.30 1.97 -20.63
CA LYS A 244 -8.71 1.94 -21.01
C LYS A 244 -9.01 2.96 -22.10
N LEU A 245 -9.75 2.52 -23.10
CA LEU A 245 -10.24 3.37 -24.17
C LEU A 245 -11.64 3.85 -23.80
N VAL A 246 -11.82 5.16 -23.66
CA VAL A 246 -13.12 5.77 -23.33
C VAL A 246 -13.57 6.65 -24.50
N PRO A 247 -14.77 6.43 -25.07
CA PRO A 247 -15.30 7.29 -26.11
C PRO A 247 -15.75 8.62 -25.51
N LEU A 248 -15.19 9.73 -25.99
CA LEU A 248 -15.64 11.08 -25.63
C LEU A 248 -16.57 11.63 -26.72
N LYS A 249 -17.80 11.96 -26.33
CA LYS A 249 -18.72 12.73 -27.17
C LYS A 249 -18.25 14.20 -27.18
N ARG A 250 -17.94 14.74 -28.36
CA ARG A 250 -17.76 16.18 -28.54
C ARG A 250 -19.13 16.82 -28.72
N ALA A 251 -19.31 18.03 -28.17
CA ALA A 251 -20.55 18.79 -28.32
C ALA A 251 -20.91 19.08 -29.80
N ASN A 252 -19.90 19.09 -30.71
CA ASN A 252 -20.06 19.56 -32.09
C ASN A 252 -19.62 18.55 -33.18
N SER A 253 -19.41 17.26 -32.88
CA SER A 253 -19.13 16.25 -33.94
C SER A 253 -19.90 14.96 -33.71
N GLN A 254 -20.45 14.38 -34.79
CA GLN A 254 -21.16 13.08 -34.75
C GLN A 254 -20.23 11.89 -34.50
N GLU A 255 -18.92 12.04 -34.72
CA GLU A 255 -17.95 10.98 -34.47
C GLU A 255 -17.41 11.02 -33.02
N PRO A 256 -17.49 9.90 -32.26
CA PRO A 256 -16.91 9.82 -30.94
C PRO A 256 -15.38 9.72 -31.03
N LYS A 257 -14.67 10.65 -30.36
CA LYS A 257 -13.21 10.56 -30.26
C LYS A 257 -12.83 9.64 -29.10
N THR A 258 -12.14 8.55 -29.38
CA THR A 258 -11.63 7.64 -28.35
C THR A 258 -10.43 8.27 -27.64
N LYS A 259 -10.50 8.45 -26.31
CA LYS A 259 -9.36 8.88 -25.49
C LYS A 259 -8.78 7.67 -24.78
N CYS A 260 -7.48 7.46 -24.92
CA CYS A 260 -6.75 6.42 -24.22
C CYS A 260 -6.35 6.93 -22.83
N MET A 261 -6.94 6.36 -21.79
CA MET A 261 -6.53 6.54 -20.40
C MET A 261 -5.42 5.53 -20.11
N VAL A 262 -4.24 6.01 -19.74
CA VAL A 262 -3.10 5.16 -19.35
C VAL A 262 -2.66 5.56 -17.96
N VAL A 263 -2.58 4.60 -17.06
CA VAL A 263 -2.05 4.78 -15.71
C VAL A 263 -0.90 3.80 -15.50
N GLU A 264 0.25 4.33 -15.12
CA GLU A 264 1.49 3.60 -14.88
C GLU A 264 1.67 3.37 -13.37
N GLY A 265 2.08 2.15 -13.05
CA GLY A 265 2.71 1.82 -11.78
C GLY A 265 4.24 1.97 -11.89
N PRO A 266 5.00 1.24 -11.07
CA PRO A 266 4.55 0.15 -10.20
C PRO A 266 3.90 0.65 -8.89
N VAL A 267 3.01 -0.15 -8.29
CA VAL A 267 2.27 0.15 -7.04
C VAL A 267 2.48 -0.96 -6.03
N CYS A 268 2.51 -0.63 -4.74
CA CYS A 268 2.33 -1.62 -3.67
C CYS A 268 0.86 -1.63 -3.28
N VAL A 269 0.22 -2.81 -3.19
CA VAL A 269 -1.18 -2.94 -2.80
C VAL A 269 -1.25 -3.66 -1.47
N ALA A 270 -1.93 -3.04 -0.52
CA ALA A 270 -2.25 -3.60 0.79
C ALA A 270 -3.77 -3.70 0.92
N GLY A 271 -4.28 -4.83 1.39
CA GLY A 271 -5.72 -4.99 1.63
C GLY A 271 -6.00 -5.81 2.89
N CYS A 272 -7.13 -5.56 3.53
CA CYS A 272 -7.63 -6.44 4.58
C CYS A 272 -8.84 -7.23 4.08
N THR A 273 -8.96 -8.49 4.51
CA THR A 273 -10.18 -9.28 4.27
C THR A 273 -10.40 -10.31 5.36
N THR A 274 -11.64 -10.76 5.50
CA THR A 274 -12.04 -11.89 6.35
C THR A 274 -12.16 -13.21 5.57
N LYS A 275 -12.06 -13.16 4.23
CA LYS A 275 -12.35 -14.28 3.34
C LYS A 275 -11.07 -14.85 2.73
N GLU A 276 -10.56 -15.94 3.30
CA GLU A 276 -9.33 -16.58 2.83
C GLU A 276 -9.45 -17.20 1.42
N HIS A 277 -10.63 -17.76 1.06
CA HIS A 277 -10.82 -18.51 -0.19
C HIS A 277 -11.37 -17.69 -1.37
N ILE A 278 -12.00 -16.54 -1.12
CA ILE A 278 -12.74 -15.80 -2.16
C ILE A 278 -11.77 -15.05 -3.10
N TYR A 279 -10.52 -14.88 -2.69
CA TYR A 279 -9.52 -14.10 -3.41
C TYR A 279 -8.30 -14.92 -3.84
N GLU A 280 -8.42 -16.23 -4.11
CA GLU A 280 -7.28 -17.11 -4.42
C GLU A 280 -6.32 -16.50 -5.47
N ASP A 281 -6.85 -15.80 -6.47
CA ASP A 281 -6.05 -15.13 -7.48
C ASP A 281 -5.19 -13.98 -6.91
N ASN A 282 -5.75 -13.11 -6.08
CA ASN A 282 -5.04 -11.96 -5.49
C ASN A 282 -4.18 -12.39 -4.28
N ALA A 283 -4.68 -13.34 -3.49
CA ALA A 283 -4.00 -13.97 -2.36
C ALA A 283 -2.68 -14.62 -2.78
N ASN A 284 -2.67 -15.27 -3.94
CA ASN A 284 -1.45 -15.88 -4.47
C ASN A 284 -0.44 -14.86 -5.04
N ARG A 285 -0.86 -13.62 -5.32
CA ARG A 285 0.01 -12.51 -5.78
C ARG A 285 0.49 -11.63 -4.62
N SER A 286 0.08 -11.97 -3.40
CA SER A 286 0.34 -11.19 -2.20
C SER A 286 0.94 -12.06 -1.09
N PHE A 287 1.58 -11.42 -0.13
CA PHE A 287 1.91 -12.00 1.16
C PHE A 287 0.65 -12.02 2.02
N LEU A 288 0.31 -13.19 2.55
CA LEU A 288 -0.83 -13.36 3.44
C LEU A 288 -0.32 -13.25 4.87
N LEU A 289 -0.72 -12.17 5.55
CA LEU A 289 -0.41 -11.97 6.96
C LEU A 289 -1.62 -12.38 7.79
N TYR A 290 -1.45 -13.40 8.61
CA TYR A 290 -2.47 -13.83 9.56
C TYR A 290 -2.21 -13.08 10.87
N LEU A 291 -3.21 -12.34 11.34
CA LEU A 291 -3.09 -11.64 12.61
C LEU A 291 -3.07 -12.61 13.79
N ASP A 292 -2.39 -12.18 14.84
CA ASP A 292 -2.30 -12.88 16.11
C ASP A 292 -3.58 -12.65 16.94
N GLU A 293 -4.44 -13.67 16.95
CA GLU A 293 -5.69 -13.69 17.73
C GLU A 293 -5.48 -14.28 19.15
N SER A 294 -4.24 -14.26 19.68
CA SER A 294 -3.94 -14.77 21.02
C SER A 294 -4.40 -13.82 22.13
N GLU A 295 -4.80 -14.40 23.27
CA GLU A 295 -5.16 -13.63 24.47
C GLU A 295 -4.02 -12.71 24.96
N GLN A 296 -2.76 -13.10 24.72
CA GLN A 296 -1.59 -12.29 25.06
C GLN A 296 -1.54 -11.00 24.23
N GLN A 297 -1.83 -11.10 22.94
CA GLN A 297 -1.86 -9.96 22.04
C GLN A 297 -3.04 -9.04 22.38
N ASP A 298 -4.22 -9.60 22.64
CA ASP A 298 -5.39 -8.84 23.10
C ASP A 298 -5.09 -8.05 24.38
N GLN A 299 -4.45 -8.70 25.36
CA GLN A 299 -4.07 -8.05 26.61
C GLN A 299 -3.10 -6.88 26.39
N LYS A 300 -2.08 -7.04 25.53
CA LYS A 300 -1.15 -5.96 25.16
C LYS A 300 -1.89 -4.76 24.55
N ILE A 301 -2.83 -5.02 23.65
CA ILE A 301 -3.64 -3.98 23.00
C ILE A 301 -4.51 -3.26 24.03
N MET A 302 -5.21 -4.00 24.89
CA MET A 302 -6.06 -3.42 25.93
C MET A 302 -5.26 -2.61 26.96
N ASP A 303 -4.06 -3.07 27.34
CA ASP A 303 -3.15 -2.34 28.23
C ASP A 303 -2.70 -1.02 27.61
N TYR A 304 -2.36 -1.04 26.31
CA TYR A 304 -2.03 0.18 25.58
C TYR A 304 -3.22 1.16 25.51
N GLN A 305 -4.42 0.68 25.19
CA GLN A 305 -5.63 1.52 25.17
C GLN A 305 -5.91 2.15 26.54
N ARG A 306 -5.73 1.39 27.63
CA ARG A 306 -5.83 1.91 29.01
C ARG A 306 -4.76 2.96 29.30
N GLN A 307 -3.52 2.75 28.87
CA GLN A 307 -2.43 3.72 29.06
C GLN A 307 -2.66 5.02 28.27
N LEU A 308 -3.19 4.90 27.05
CA LEU A 308 -3.58 6.03 26.20
C LEU A 308 -4.66 6.86 26.89
N SER A 309 -5.75 6.22 27.33
CA SER A 309 -6.84 6.87 28.05
C SER A 309 -6.40 7.49 29.38
N ALA A 310 -5.37 6.93 30.02
CA ALA A 310 -4.79 7.45 31.26
C ALA A 310 -3.77 8.59 31.03
N GLY A 311 -3.53 9.01 29.78
CA GLY A 311 -2.56 10.06 29.45
C GLY A 311 -1.10 9.69 29.72
N LYS A 312 -0.79 8.39 29.87
CA LYS A 312 0.59 7.91 30.12
C LYS A 312 1.43 7.82 28.86
N ILE A 313 0.79 7.91 27.69
CA ILE A 313 1.45 7.82 26.38
C ILE A 313 1.64 9.23 25.83
N ASP A 314 2.88 9.53 25.48
CA ASP A 314 3.27 10.79 24.88
C ASP A 314 3.03 10.76 23.36
N MET A 315 1.90 11.29 22.92
CA MET A 315 1.51 11.35 21.51
C MET A 315 2.49 12.17 20.66
N TYR A 316 3.17 13.15 21.25
CA TYR A 316 4.15 13.97 20.53
C TYR A 316 5.36 13.13 20.15
N LYS A 317 5.87 12.32 21.08
CA LYS A 317 6.97 11.37 20.80
C LYS A 317 6.58 10.32 19.76
N GLN A 318 5.36 9.79 19.81
CA GLN A 318 4.91 8.83 18.79
C GLN A 318 4.94 9.44 17.39
N LYS A 319 4.44 10.69 17.27
CA LYS A 319 4.45 11.42 16.01
C LYS A 319 5.87 11.76 15.54
N GLU A 320 6.77 12.12 16.45
CA GLU A 320 8.18 12.36 16.13
C GLU A 320 8.85 11.10 15.57
N VAL A 321 8.61 9.94 16.18
CA VAL A 321 9.11 8.65 15.69
C VAL A 321 8.49 8.28 14.33
N GLN A 322 7.19 8.54 14.15
CA GLN A 322 6.51 8.36 12.87
C GLN A 322 7.14 9.22 11.77
N GLU A 323 7.31 10.52 12.02
CA GLU A 323 7.93 11.46 11.07
C GLU A 323 9.38 11.06 10.75
N PHE A 324 10.12 10.58 11.75
CA PHE A 324 11.46 10.04 11.56
C PHE A 324 11.46 8.83 10.62
N LEU A 325 10.57 7.85 10.83
CA LEU A 325 10.45 6.68 9.95
C LEU A 325 10.00 7.06 8.53
N GLN A 326 9.15 8.07 8.37
CA GLN A 326 8.81 8.62 7.06
C GLN A 326 10.03 9.29 6.38
N ASN A 327 10.86 10.01 7.15
CA ASN A 327 12.09 10.60 6.64
C ASN A 327 13.08 9.50 6.18
N VAL A 328 13.21 8.41 6.95
CA VAL A 328 13.98 7.22 6.54
C VAL A 328 13.50 6.68 5.19
N GLN A 329 12.17 6.59 4.98
CA GLN A 329 11.59 6.18 3.71
C GLN A 329 11.90 7.13 2.54
N ARG A 330 12.03 8.43 2.78
CA ARG A 330 12.35 9.44 1.75
C ARG A 330 13.81 9.37 1.30
N VAL A 331 14.71 8.94 2.18
CA VAL A 331 16.16 8.82 1.90
C VAL A 331 16.52 7.60 1.06
N LEU A 332 15.71 6.53 1.09
CA LEU A 332 15.93 5.33 0.28
C LEU A 332 15.81 5.63 -1.21
N LYS A 333 16.83 5.25 -1.98
CA LYS A 333 16.89 5.45 -3.43
C LYS A 333 16.58 4.15 -4.17
N PRO A 334 15.86 4.19 -5.30
CA PRO A 334 15.73 3.02 -6.17
C PRO A 334 17.11 2.53 -6.62
N ILE A 335 17.40 1.25 -6.40
CA ILE A 335 18.67 0.61 -6.77
C ILE A 335 18.42 -0.84 -7.17
N ARG A 336 19.15 -1.34 -8.15
CA ARG A 336 19.01 -2.74 -8.58
C ARG A 336 19.61 -3.67 -7.51
N VAL A 337 18.89 -4.72 -7.15
CA VAL A 337 19.38 -5.74 -6.23
C VAL A 337 19.65 -7.02 -7.03
N ILE A 338 20.81 -7.64 -6.80
CA ILE A 338 21.18 -8.92 -7.42
C ILE A 338 21.40 -9.95 -6.33
N ASN A 339 20.75 -11.10 -6.44
CA ASN A 339 20.91 -12.20 -5.51
C ASN A 339 21.85 -13.28 -6.08
N PRO A 340 23.15 -13.30 -5.71
CA PRO A 340 24.09 -14.32 -6.19
C PRO A 340 23.76 -15.73 -5.68
N TYR A 341 22.96 -15.84 -4.62
CA TYR A 341 22.57 -17.12 -4.01
C TYR A 341 21.25 -17.67 -4.56
N ALA A 342 20.58 -16.96 -5.47
CA ALA A 342 19.23 -17.30 -5.94
C ALA A 342 19.10 -18.76 -6.44
N GLU A 343 20.09 -19.28 -7.16
CA GLU A 343 20.07 -20.65 -7.69
C GLU A 343 20.17 -21.74 -6.61
N GLN A 344 20.74 -21.40 -5.44
CA GLN A 344 20.93 -22.32 -4.31
C GLN A 344 19.71 -22.33 -3.37
N LEU A 345 18.81 -21.35 -3.51
CA LEU A 345 17.64 -21.15 -2.68
C LEU A 345 16.44 -21.96 -3.19
N VAL A 346 16.45 -23.27 -2.91
CA VAL A 346 15.39 -24.19 -3.35
C VAL A 346 14.40 -24.46 -2.21
N LEU A 347 13.15 -24.02 -2.37
CA LEU A 347 12.09 -24.30 -1.40
C LEU A 347 11.66 -25.79 -1.41
N PRO A 348 11.19 -26.32 -0.27
CA PRO A 348 10.70 -27.69 -0.20
C PRO A 348 9.44 -27.92 -1.04
N LYS A 349 9.29 -29.14 -1.55
CA LYS A 349 8.13 -29.55 -2.38
C LYS A 349 6.79 -29.55 -1.63
N THR A 350 6.82 -29.53 -0.30
CA THR A 350 5.64 -29.49 0.56
C THR A 350 4.94 -28.12 0.55
N VAL A 351 5.62 -27.07 0.08
CA VAL A 351 5.04 -25.72 0.01
C VAL A 351 4.02 -25.63 -1.12
N PHE A 352 2.81 -25.16 -0.81
CA PHE A 352 1.77 -24.97 -1.82
C PHE A 352 2.18 -23.92 -2.87
N LYS A 353 1.77 -24.18 -4.13
CA LYS A 353 2.04 -23.33 -5.31
C LYS A 353 3.51 -22.90 -5.43
N PRO A 354 4.46 -23.86 -5.54
CA PRO A 354 5.89 -23.65 -5.35
C PRO A 354 6.49 -22.55 -6.25
N ARG A 355 5.99 -22.40 -7.49
CA ARG A 355 6.47 -21.36 -8.42
C ARG A 355 6.25 -19.93 -7.90
N ARG A 356 5.06 -19.64 -7.36
CA ARG A 356 4.73 -18.30 -6.84
C ARG A 356 5.44 -18.04 -5.52
N THR A 357 5.46 -19.04 -4.64
CA THR A 357 6.13 -18.93 -3.35
C THR A 357 7.64 -18.76 -3.49
N ASN A 358 8.27 -19.42 -4.47
CA ASN A 358 9.68 -19.21 -4.79
C ASN A 358 9.97 -17.77 -5.22
N ASN A 359 9.16 -17.21 -6.12
CA ASN A 359 9.34 -15.83 -6.56
C ASN A 359 9.18 -14.84 -5.39
N HIS A 360 8.14 -15.02 -4.56
CA HIS A 360 7.94 -14.20 -3.38
C HIS A 360 9.12 -14.30 -2.40
N TYR A 361 9.66 -15.50 -2.19
CA TYR A 361 10.81 -15.72 -1.32
C TYR A 361 12.04 -14.94 -1.80
N LEU A 362 12.39 -15.04 -3.08
CA LEU A 362 13.50 -14.29 -3.68
C LEU A 362 13.27 -12.77 -3.61
N GLN A 363 12.09 -12.30 -4.00
CA GLN A 363 11.75 -10.87 -3.98
C GLN A 363 11.74 -10.29 -2.56
N PHE A 364 11.41 -11.08 -1.53
CA PHE A 364 11.44 -10.62 -0.15
C PHE A 364 12.87 -10.50 0.38
N ILE A 365 13.77 -11.42 0.00
CA ILE A 365 15.21 -11.29 0.29
C ILE A 365 15.77 -10.01 -0.35
N GLU A 366 15.38 -9.74 -1.60
CA GLU A 366 15.74 -8.51 -2.28
C GLU A 366 15.15 -7.26 -1.59
N ALA A 367 13.93 -7.35 -1.04
CA ALA A 367 13.32 -6.26 -0.28
C ALA A 367 14.08 -5.94 1.02
N ILE A 368 14.57 -6.97 1.72
CA ILE A 368 15.44 -6.78 2.89
C ILE A 368 16.75 -6.12 2.46
N THR A 369 17.42 -6.67 1.44
CA THR A 369 18.69 -6.14 0.93
C THR A 369 18.55 -4.68 0.48
N PHE A 370 17.43 -4.34 -0.16
CA PHE A 370 17.08 -2.96 -0.52
C PHE A 370 16.97 -2.02 0.68
N TYR A 371 16.42 -2.51 1.79
CA TYR A 371 16.35 -1.74 3.03
C TYR A 371 17.73 -1.51 3.64
N TYR A 372 18.62 -2.50 3.52
CA TYR A 372 20.03 -2.44 3.90
C TYR A 372 20.94 -1.70 2.91
N GLN A 373 20.40 -0.97 1.91
CA GLN A 373 21.20 -0.37 0.82
C GLN A 373 22.37 0.52 1.27
N TYR A 374 22.30 1.14 2.45
CA TYR A 374 23.37 1.99 3.00
C TYR A 374 24.48 1.20 3.72
N GLN A 375 24.27 -0.11 3.94
CA GLN A 375 25.24 -1.04 4.55
C GLN A 375 25.87 -1.99 3.52
N ARG A 376 25.43 -1.92 2.26
CA ARG A 376 25.90 -2.81 1.19
C ARG A 376 26.89 -2.06 0.30
N GLU A 377 27.89 -2.79 -0.18
CA GLU A 377 28.82 -2.25 -1.17
C GLU A 377 28.11 -2.04 -2.50
N LYS A 378 28.38 -0.90 -3.13
CA LYS A 378 27.81 -0.54 -4.42
C LYS A 378 28.71 -1.08 -5.52
N HIS A 379 28.13 -1.88 -6.39
CA HIS A 379 28.79 -2.40 -7.57
C HIS A 379 28.24 -1.71 -8.81
N TYR A 380 29.07 -1.67 -9.86
CA TYR A 380 28.72 -1.06 -11.14
C TYR A 380 28.93 -2.09 -12.24
N ASN A 381 27.89 -2.30 -13.05
CA ASN A 381 28.02 -3.17 -14.20
C ASN A 381 28.97 -2.54 -15.23
N LYS A 382 30.00 -3.30 -15.66
CA LYS A 382 31.03 -2.83 -16.59
C LYS A 382 30.49 -2.50 -17.99
N GLU A 383 29.36 -3.08 -18.39
CA GLU A 383 28.77 -2.89 -19.71
C GLU A 383 27.69 -1.80 -19.73
N THR A 384 26.83 -1.74 -18.72
CA THR A 384 25.69 -0.81 -18.69
C THR A 384 25.93 0.42 -17.81
N GLY A 385 26.92 0.38 -16.90
CA GLY A 385 27.14 1.41 -15.90
C GLY A 385 26.08 1.45 -14.79
N GLU A 386 25.13 0.51 -14.77
CA GLU A 386 24.06 0.45 -13.76
C GLU A 386 24.63 0.14 -12.37
N GLU A 387 24.21 0.93 -11.37
CA GLU A 387 24.52 0.71 -9.96
C GLU A 387 23.63 -0.40 -9.38
N TYR A 388 24.25 -1.35 -8.70
CA TYR A 388 23.55 -2.45 -8.03
C TYR A 388 24.19 -2.81 -6.69
N ILE A 389 23.40 -3.45 -5.83
CA ILE A 389 23.85 -4.05 -4.56
C ILE A 389 23.58 -5.55 -4.58
N GLU A 390 24.40 -6.30 -3.84
CA GLU A 390 24.29 -7.74 -3.73
C GLU A 390 23.66 -8.18 -2.41
N VAL A 391 22.89 -9.27 -2.49
CA VAL A 391 22.30 -9.93 -1.31
C VAL A 391 23.41 -10.56 -0.46
N SER A 392 23.37 -10.32 0.84
CA SER A 392 24.23 -10.98 1.82
C SER A 392 23.56 -12.21 2.45
N ILE A 393 24.35 -13.08 3.10
CA ILE A 393 23.79 -14.24 3.81
C ILE A 393 22.88 -13.80 4.97
N GLU A 394 23.22 -12.70 5.63
CA GLU A 394 22.42 -12.13 6.73
C GLU A 394 21.02 -11.73 6.25
N ASP A 395 20.91 -11.21 5.02
CA ASP A 395 19.60 -10.87 4.42
C ASP A 395 18.73 -12.13 4.26
N ILE A 396 19.33 -13.26 3.90
CA ILE A 396 18.66 -14.57 3.77
C ILE A 396 18.25 -15.11 5.16
N GLU A 397 19.10 -14.99 6.17
CA GLU A 397 18.78 -15.37 7.57
C GLU A 397 17.58 -14.57 8.11
N ASN A 398 17.60 -13.26 7.88
CA ASN A 398 16.52 -12.36 8.25
C ASN A 398 15.23 -12.69 7.50
N ALA A 399 15.31 -12.96 6.18
CA ALA A 399 14.17 -13.40 5.39
C ALA A 399 13.57 -14.71 5.91
N ASN A 400 14.41 -15.71 6.21
CA ASN A 400 13.97 -17.00 6.74
C ASN A 400 13.23 -16.83 8.07
N THR A 401 13.76 -16.00 8.96
CA THR A 401 13.15 -15.73 10.27
C THR A 401 11.77 -15.08 10.13
N LEU A 402 11.66 -14.05 9.27
CA LEU A 402 10.41 -13.31 9.08
C LEU A 402 9.36 -14.09 8.28
N LEU A 403 9.78 -14.88 7.28
CA LEU A 403 8.86 -15.62 6.41
C LEU A 403 8.49 -17.00 6.94
N LYS A 404 9.21 -17.56 7.93
CA LYS A 404 8.94 -18.90 8.47
C LYS A 404 7.46 -19.10 8.78
N GLY A 405 6.85 -18.19 9.56
CA GLY A 405 5.43 -18.28 9.94
C GLY A 405 4.49 -18.19 8.74
N ILE A 406 4.80 -17.32 7.77
CA ILE A 406 4.00 -17.13 6.55
C ILE A 406 4.08 -18.37 5.65
N LEU A 407 5.27 -18.95 5.47
CA LEU A 407 5.49 -20.17 4.70
C LEU A 407 4.81 -21.37 5.34
N LEU A 408 4.83 -21.46 6.68
CA LEU A 408 4.12 -22.48 7.44
C LEU A 408 2.62 -22.43 7.17
N ARG A 409 2.02 -21.25 7.34
CA ARG A 409 0.58 -21.04 7.10
C ARG A 409 0.22 -21.27 5.64
N LYS A 410 1.09 -20.90 4.70
CA LYS A 410 0.91 -21.21 3.27
C LYS A 410 1.10 -22.67 2.92
N SER A 411 1.70 -23.49 3.76
CA SER A 411 1.85 -24.94 3.56
C SER A 411 0.79 -25.73 4.33
N ASP A 412 -0.04 -25.04 5.11
CA ASP A 412 -1.14 -25.61 5.87
C ASP A 412 -2.36 -25.80 4.95
N GLU A 413 -3.01 -26.95 5.06
CA GLU A 413 -4.27 -27.25 4.36
C GLU A 413 -5.48 -26.61 5.02
N LEU A 414 -5.35 -26.23 6.30
CA LEU A 414 -6.41 -25.62 7.07
C LEU A 414 -6.46 -24.10 6.88
N THR A 415 -7.65 -23.55 7.00
CA THR A 415 -7.81 -22.09 7.16
C THR A 415 -7.21 -21.64 8.48
N GLY A 416 -6.78 -20.36 8.56
CA GLY A 416 -6.15 -19.82 9.76
C GLY A 416 -7.01 -20.02 11.02
N ASN A 417 -8.31 -19.74 10.89
CA ASN A 417 -9.28 -19.91 11.97
C ASN A 417 -9.52 -21.38 12.35
N CYS A 418 -9.54 -22.30 11.37
CA CYS A 418 -9.70 -23.72 11.64
C CYS A 418 -8.46 -24.31 12.32
N ARG A 419 -7.27 -23.85 11.93
CA ARG A 419 -6.00 -24.21 12.59
C ARG A 419 -5.97 -23.70 14.03
N ASN A 420 -6.32 -22.43 14.27
CA ASN A 420 -6.40 -21.87 15.63
C ASN A 420 -7.39 -22.67 16.50
N TYR A 421 -8.55 -23.04 15.94
CA TYR A 421 -9.53 -23.91 16.60
C TYR A 421 -8.95 -25.29 16.97
N LEU A 422 -8.19 -25.92 16.08
CA LEU A 422 -7.57 -27.22 16.33
C LEU A 422 -6.53 -27.14 17.46
N GLU A 423 -5.71 -26.09 17.49
CA GLU A 423 -4.71 -25.92 18.56
C GLU A 423 -5.35 -25.63 19.92
N LEU A 424 -6.43 -24.84 19.97
CA LEU A 424 -7.23 -24.65 21.19
C LEU A 424 -7.86 -25.97 21.66
N LEU A 425 -8.35 -26.78 20.74
CA LEU A 425 -8.91 -28.10 21.03
C LEU A 425 -7.83 -29.04 21.60
N LYS A 426 -6.64 -29.09 21.01
CA LYS A 426 -5.49 -29.86 21.52
C LYS A 426 -5.10 -29.41 22.93
N ALA A 427 -4.99 -28.09 23.16
CA ALA A 427 -4.68 -27.53 24.47
C ALA A 427 -5.72 -27.92 25.52
N TYR A 428 -7.02 -27.84 25.18
CA TYR A 428 -8.11 -28.25 26.06
C TYR A 428 -8.02 -29.74 26.43
N LEU A 429 -7.88 -30.62 25.43
CA LEU A 429 -7.78 -32.07 25.64
C LEU A 429 -6.59 -32.44 26.53
N LYS A 430 -5.43 -31.79 26.30
CA LYS A 430 -4.24 -31.94 27.13
C LYS A 430 -4.47 -31.50 28.57
N SER A 431 -5.13 -30.34 28.78
CA SER A 431 -5.42 -29.81 30.11
C SER A 431 -6.37 -30.71 30.92
N LYS A 432 -7.32 -31.36 30.24
CA LYS A 432 -8.31 -32.26 30.86
C LYS A 432 -7.89 -33.73 30.83
N LYS A 433 -6.73 -34.05 30.26
CA LYS A 433 -6.23 -35.42 30.05
C LYS A 433 -7.26 -36.35 29.38
N LYS A 434 -7.94 -35.84 28.35
CA LYS A 434 -8.92 -36.60 27.55
C LYS A 434 -8.40 -36.84 26.15
N GLN A 435 -8.64 -38.03 25.60
CA GLN A 435 -8.37 -38.33 24.19
C GLN A 435 -9.60 -38.16 23.29
N GLN A 436 -10.79 -38.28 23.89
CA GLN A 436 -12.06 -38.19 23.18
C GLN A 436 -12.88 -37.00 23.67
N PHE A 437 -13.60 -36.36 22.76
CA PHE A 437 -14.50 -35.26 23.05
C PHE A 437 -15.81 -35.38 22.29
N THR A 438 -16.83 -34.65 22.75
CA THR A 438 -18.09 -34.49 22.02
C THR A 438 -18.19 -33.07 21.45
N ALA A 439 -18.94 -32.91 20.35
CA ALA A 439 -19.16 -31.59 19.77
C ALA A 439 -19.84 -30.63 20.78
N LEU A 440 -20.79 -31.12 21.58
CA LEU A 440 -21.48 -30.29 22.58
C LEU A 440 -20.55 -29.76 23.67
N GLU A 441 -19.64 -30.60 24.17
CA GLU A 441 -18.65 -30.23 25.19
C GLU A 441 -17.76 -29.08 24.71
N ILE A 442 -17.14 -29.26 23.54
CA ILE A 442 -16.25 -28.25 22.97
C ILE A 442 -17.01 -26.96 22.63
N ARG A 443 -18.26 -27.06 22.17
CA ARG A 443 -19.08 -25.88 21.88
C ARG A 443 -19.35 -25.05 23.12
N LYS A 444 -19.65 -25.70 24.26
CA LYS A 444 -19.87 -25.01 25.54
C LYS A 444 -18.58 -24.38 26.06
N GLN A 445 -17.46 -25.09 25.94
CA GLN A 445 -16.17 -24.61 26.43
C GLN A 445 -15.65 -23.42 25.63
N LEU A 446 -15.61 -23.55 24.30
CA LEU A 446 -15.04 -22.54 23.40
C LEU A 446 -16.06 -21.47 22.98
N ARG A 447 -17.31 -21.55 23.46
CA ARG A 447 -18.40 -20.60 23.19
C ARG A 447 -18.62 -20.32 21.69
N LEU A 448 -18.55 -21.36 20.86
CA LEU A 448 -18.67 -21.24 19.41
C LEU A 448 -20.12 -21.45 18.92
N PRO A 449 -20.55 -20.74 17.85
CA PRO A 449 -21.80 -21.04 17.16
C PRO A 449 -21.80 -22.46 16.58
N LYS A 450 -22.97 -23.12 16.58
CA LYS A 450 -23.13 -24.50 16.06
C LYS A 450 -22.65 -24.64 14.61
N THR A 451 -22.98 -23.66 13.76
CA THR A 451 -22.65 -23.67 12.33
C THR A 451 -21.15 -23.56 12.09
N THR A 452 -20.47 -22.66 12.79
CA THR A 452 -19.02 -22.47 12.72
C THR A 452 -18.27 -23.73 13.15
N GLN A 453 -18.65 -24.31 14.30
CA GLN A 453 -18.05 -25.57 14.77
C GLN A 453 -18.26 -26.70 13.76
N TRP A 454 -19.46 -26.84 13.21
CA TRP A 454 -19.75 -27.88 12.23
C TRP A 454 -18.87 -27.74 10.98
N ARG A 455 -18.63 -26.51 10.50
CA ARG A 455 -17.72 -26.23 9.38
C ARG A 455 -16.28 -26.63 9.71
N TYR A 456 -15.77 -26.27 10.89
CA TYR A 456 -14.43 -26.67 11.32
C TYR A 456 -14.30 -28.18 11.45
N HIS A 457 -15.26 -28.86 12.08
CA HIS A 457 -15.26 -30.32 12.19
C HIS A 457 -15.29 -30.99 10.81
N LYS A 458 -16.09 -30.45 9.87
CA LYS A 458 -16.10 -30.95 8.50
C LYS A 458 -14.71 -30.84 7.87
N GLN A 459 -14.09 -29.66 7.90
CA GLN A 459 -12.74 -29.45 7.35
C GLN A 459 -11.70 -30.37 8.01
N LEU A 460 -11.73 -30.52 9.33
CA LEU A 460 -10.80 -31.38 10.07
C LEU A 460 -11.01 -32.88 9.76
N MET A 461 -12.24 -33.31 9.51
CA MET A 461 -12.52 -34.68 9.06
C MET A 461 -12.04 -34.90 7.63
N ASP A 462 -12.27 -33.93 6.74
CA ASP A 462 -11.85 -33.99 5.34
C ASP A 462 -10.31 -34.04 5.23
N SER A 463 -9.59 -33.34 6.13
CA SER A 463 -8.12 -33.39 6.26
C SER A 463 -7.60 -34.55 7.12
N TYR A 464 -8.45 -35.51 7.53
CA TYR A 464 -8.08 -36.66 8.37
C TYR A 464 -7.42 -36.34 9.73
N LEU A 465 -7.60 -35.12 10.24
CA LEU A 465 -7.04 -34.66 11.53
C LEU A 465 -7.93 -35.04 12.73
N ILE A 466 -9.22 -35.30 12.50
CA ILE A 466 -10.12 -35.87 13.50
C ILE A 466 -10.87 -37.07 12.92
N LYS A 467 -11.12 -38.08 13.76
CA LYS A 467 -11.90 -39.27 13.41
C LYS A 467 -13.13 -39.41 14.31
N LYS A 468 -14.21 -39.93 13.74
CA LYS A 468 -15.43 -40.30 14.48
C LYS A 468 -15.29 -41.69 15.06
N ILE A 469 -15.55 -41.82 16.35
CA ILE A 469 -15.66 -43.09 17.07
C ILE A 469 -17.14 -43.26 17.42
N ALA A 470 -17.77 -44.25 16.79
CA ALA A 470 -19.15 -44.59 17.08
C ALA A 470 -19.19 -45.54 18.29
N ASP A 471 -19.69 -45.05 19.42
CA ASP A 471 -20.00 -45.91 20.55
C ASP A 471 -21.38 -46.55 20.36
N LYS A 472 -21.41 -47.87 20.15
CA LYS A 472 -22.62 -48.65 19.89
C LYS A 472 -23.60 -48.65 21.07
N LYS A 473 -23.15 -48.31 22.30
CA LYS A 473 -23.96 -48.36 23.52
C LYS A 473 -24.73 -47.06 23.82
N THR A 474 -24.20 -45.89 23.49
CA THR A 474 -24.75 -44.60 23.92
C THR A 474 -25.38 -43.76 22.80
N LYS A 475 -25.24 -44.17 21.53
CA LYS A 475 -25.65 -43.38 20.33
C LYS A 475 -25.01 -41.97 20.25
N ILE A 476 -24.00 -41.68 21.07
CA ILE A 476 -23.28 -40.41 21.07
C ILE A 476 -22.04 -40.54 20.18
N ASN A 477 -21.85 -39.59 19.27
CA ASN A 477 -20.68 -39.54 18.41
C ASN A 477 -19.50 -38.90 19.16
N HIS A 478 -18.50 -39.72 19.51
CA HIS A 478 -17.24 -39.24 20.05
C HIS A 478 -16.26 -38.92 18.91
N LEU A 479 -15.43 -37.90 19.11
CA LEU A 479 -14.37 -37.49 18.18
C LEU A 479 -13.02 -37.62 18.87
N GLU A 480 -12.00 -38.01 18.10
CA GLU A 480 -10.61 -38.13 18.56
C GLU A 480 -9.68 -37.47 17.54
N ILE A 481 -8.61 -36.82 18.01
CA ILE A 481 -7.55 -36.25 17.17
C ILE A 481 -6.62 -37.38 16.73
N THR A 482 -6.31 -37.45 15.43
CA THR A 482 -5.48 -38.52 14.85
C THR A 482 -3.98 -38.28 15.05
N ASN A 483 -3.50 -37.05 14.86
CA ASN A 483 -2.11 -36.65 15.06
C ASN A 483 -2.00 -35.33 15.84
N GLU A 484 -1.44 -35.39 17.05
CA GLU A 484 -1.22 -34.20 17.88
C GLU A 484 0.00 -33.37 17.44
N LYS A 485 0.98 -34.01 16.77
CA LYS A 485 2.29 -33.42 16.42
C LYS A 485 2.40 -32.92 14.98
N GLU A 486 1.37 -33.12 14.15
CA GLU A 486 1.39 -32.78 12.71
C GLU A 486 1.91 -31.36 12.43
N TYR A 487 1.43 -30.33 13.13
CA TYR A 487 1.89 -28.96 12.93
C TYR A 487 3.38 -28.75 13.30
N LYS A 488 3.87 -29.43 14.34
CA LYS A 488 5.29 -29.38 14.74
C LYS A 488 6.18 -30.14 13.76
N GLU A 489 5.67 -31.22 13.18
CA GLU A 489 6.37 -31.98 12.14
C GLU A 489 6.50 -31.13 10.87
N LEU A 490 5.43 -30.44 10.47
CA LEU A 490 5.45 -29.49 9.35
C LEU A 490 6.43 -28.34 9.61
N GLU A 491 6.42 -27.78 10.81
CA GLU A 491 7.37 -26.73 11.21
C GLU A 491 8.81 -27.21 11.15
N ALA A 492 9.10 -28.38 11.71
CA ALA A 492 10.44 -28.95 11.69
C ALA A 492 10.93 -29.23 10.26
N GLN A 493 10.05 -29.70 9.37
CA GLN A 493 10.40 -29.94 7.96
C GLN A 493 10.77 -28.63 7.25
N ILE A 494 9.96 -27.57 7.41
CA ILE A 494 10.25 -26.27 6.78
C ILE A 494 11.54 -25.69 7.35
N GLN A 495 11.72 -25.74 8.67
CA GLN A 495 12.92 -25.24 9.33
C GLN A 495 14.18 -25.96 8.82
N THR A 496 14.15 -27.30 8.79
CA THR A 496 15.28 -28.11 8.35
C THR A 496 15.70 -27.76 6.93
N VAL A 497 14.74 -27.55 6.02
CA VAL A 497 15.07 -27.23 4.63
C VAL A 497 15.63 -25.82 4.48
N LEU A 498 15.10 -24.83 5.20
CA LEU A 498 15.64 -23.48 5.19
C LEU A 498 17.06 -23.44 5.78
N ASP A 499 17.29 -24.15 6.89
CA ASP A 499 18.60 -24.25 7.53
C ASP A 499 19.61 -25.02 6.67
N ASP A 500 19.19 -26.10 6.01
CA ASP A 500 20.04 -26.87 5.10
C ASP A 500 20.45 -26.04 3.89
N CYS A 501 19.52 -25.27 3.29
CA CYS A 501 19.85 -24.33 2.21
C CYS A 501 20.89 -23.30 2.68
N LEU A 502 20.69 -22.74 3.87
CA LEU A 502 21.59 -21.75 4.44
C LEU A 502 22.98 -22.32 4.76
N ASN A 503 23.02 -23.53 5.32
CA ASN A 503 24.26 -24.25 5.61
C ASN A 503 25.02 -24.61 4.32
N ASN A 504 24.31 -24.99 3.25
CA ASN A 504 24.92 -25.26 1.96
C ASN A 504 25.54 -24.00 1.34
N ILE A 505 24.85 -22.86 1.44
CA ILE A 505 25.38 -21.56 1.00
C ILE A 505 26.63 -21.18 1.82
N LYS A 506 26.59 -21.33 3.14
CA LYS A 506 27.77 -21.07 4.00
C LYS A 506 28.96 -21.97 3.65
N ARG A 507 28.70 -23.24 3.32
CA ARG A 507 29.74 -24.22 2.94
C ARG A 507 30.35 -23.95 1.56
N SER A 508 29.59 -23.39 0.61
CA SER A 508 30.08 -23.10 -0.74
C SER A 508 31.04 -21.90 -0.79
N ILE A 509 30.99 -21.03 0.22
CA ILE A 509 31.85 -19.84 0.36
C ILE A 509 33.21 -20.16 0.99
N VAL A 510 33.31 -21.25 1.77
CA VAL A 510 34.59 -21.70 2.31
C VAL A 510 35.42 -22.32 1.18
N PRO A 511 36.59 -21.76 0.81
CA PRO A 511 37.39 -22.34 -0.27
C PRO A 511 37.75 -23.78 0.09
N LYS A 512 37.46 -24.72 -0.82
CA LYS A 512 37.98 -26.09 -0.74
C LYS A 512 39.49 -25.99 -0.61
N ARG A 513 40.04 -26.21 0.60
CA ARG A 513 41.47 -26.48 0.78
C ARG A 513 41.80 -27.62 -0.17
N SER A 514 42.57 -27.31 -1.22
CA SER A 514 43.16 -28.30 -2.09
C SER A 514 43.90 -29.29 -1.20
N LYS A 515 43.43 -30.55 -1.16
CA LYS A 515 44.27 -31.63 -0.68
C LYS A 515 45.38 -31.78 -1.70
N THR A 516 46.50 -31.10 -1.47
CA THR A 516 47.76 -31.39 -2.16
C THR A 516 48.06 -32.85 -1.87
N LYS A 517 47.90 -33.72 -2.87
CA LYS A 517 48.45 -35.08 -2.83
C LYS A 517 49.96 -34.91 -2.68
N MET A 518 50.49 -35.18 -1.49
CA MET A 518 51.90 -35.53 -1.37
C MET A 518 52.07 -36.89 -2.04
N GLU A 519 52.55 -36.90 -3.28
CA GLU A 519 53.18 -38.09 -3.84
C GLU A 519 54.43 -38.38 -3.02
N GLN A 520 54.41 -39.48 -2.26
CA GLN A 520 55.61 -40.03 -1.64
C GLN A 520 56.51 -40.58 -2.74
N SER A 521 57.61 -39.89 -3.04
CA SER A 521 58.70 -40.43 -3.85
C SER A 521 59.48 -41.46 -3.00
N THR A 522 59.18 -42.73 -3.17
CA THR A 522 60.01 -43.85 -2.68
C THR A 522 61.28 -43.93 -3.53
N THR A 523 62.34 -43.22 -3.11
CA THR A 523 63.69 -43.47 -3.63
C THR A 523 64.29 -44.68 -2.92
N THR A 524 64.30 -45.82 -3.61
CA THR A 524 64.98 -47.04 -3.18
C THR A 524 66.49 -46.83 -3.28
N LYS A 525 67.16 -46.62 -2.15
CA LYS A 525 68.62 -46.75 -2.06
C LYS A 525 68.99 -48.24 -2.05
N ARG A 526 69.59 -48.73 -3.13
CA ARG A 526 70.44 -49.94 -3.10
C ARG A 526 71.78 -49.53 -2.48
N ALA A 527 72.17 -50.20 -1.40
CA ALA A 527 73.54 -50.21 -0.90
C ALA A 527 74.16 -51.58 -1.26
N SER A 528 75.42 -51.50 -1.66
CA SER A 528 76.39 -52.59 -1.77
C SER A 528 76.62 -53.27 -0.43
#